data_AF-A0A662FYX7-F1
#
_entry.id   AF-A0A662FYX7-F1
#
_cell.length_a   1.000
_cell.length_b   1.000
_cell.length_c   1.000
_cell.angle_alpha   90.00
_cell.angle_beta   90.00
_cell.angle_gamma   90.00
#
_symmetry.space_group_name_H-M   'P 1'
#
loop_
_entity.id
_entity.type
_entity.pdbx_description
1 polymer ?
#
loop_
_entity_poly.entity_id
_entity_poly.type
_entity_poly.pdbx_seq_one_letter_code
_entity_poly.pdbx_strand_id
1 'polypeptide(L)'
;MPDKVITTLLSDLEKLFRYALAHCEYVCPERRDPETCIIMSILSKKFGIKLPCEEDYGEFKRETFEKLIKEIEIRRGKKIDEVIRELEKNGYKSLQDQIDHNDAIFAVEVLRAYDKRKLLSEEKEKE
;
A
#
# COMPACT_ATOMS: atom_id res chain seq x y z
N MET A 1 21.44 -0.71 -7.26
CA MET A 1 21.85 -0.01 -8.50
C MET A 1 21.67 1.47 -8.24
N PRO A 2 22.55 2.37 -8.72
CA PRO A 2 22.29 3.80 -8.63
C PRO A 2 20.98 4.13 -9.35
N ASP A 3 20.19 5.04 -8.79
CA ASP A 3 18.96 5.53 -9.41
C ASP A 3 19.32 6.15 -10.77
N LYS A 4 18.89 5.52 -11.87
CA LYS A 4 19.06 6.04 -13.22
C LYS A 4 17.78 6.73 -13.65
N VAL A 5 17.89 7.97 -14.13
CA VAL A 5 16.76 8.70 -14.69
C VAL A 5 16.50 8.20 -16.11
N ILE A 6 15.27 7.78 -16.38
CA ILE A 6 14.77 7.44 -17.71
C ILE A 6 13.75 8.50 -18.11
N THR A 7 13.91 9.10 -19.29
CA THR A 7 12.95 10.05 -19.87
C THR A 7 12.03 9.35 -20.85
N THR A 8 10.72 9.61 -20.74
CA THR A 8 9.70 9.11 -21.67
C THR A 8 8.59 10.14 -21.85
N LEU A 9 7.76 9.97 -22.88
CA LEU A 9 6.54 10.76 -23.04
C LEU A 9 5.56 10.45 -21.91
N LEU A 10 4.88 11.47 -21.41
CA LEU A 10 3.87 11.31 -20.35
C LEU A 10 2.73 10.37 -20.79
N SER A 11 2.37 10.41 -22.08
CA SER A 11 1.36 9.52 -22.68
C SER A 11 1.79 8.06 -22.69
N ASP A 12 3.08 7.76 -22.82
CA ASP A 12 3.57 6.39 -22.76
C ASP A 12 3.59 5.87 -21.31
N LEU A 13 3.90 6.75 -20.34
CA LEU A 13 3.74 6.42 -18.92
C LEU A 13 2.27 6.15 -18.56
N GLU A 14 1.31 6.89 -19.13
CA GLU A 14 -0.12 6.62 -18.94
C GLU A 14 -0.52 5.23 -19.46
N LYS A 15 -0.02 4.82 -20.64
CA LYS A 15 -0.26 3.47 -21.18
C LYS A 15 0.28 2.38 -20.25
N LEU A 16 1.50 2.56 -19.73
CA LEU A 16 2.09 1.64 -18.77
C LEU A 16 1.30 1.59 -17.46
N PHE A 17 0.85 2.74 -16.97
CA PHE A 17 -0.01 2.82 -15.79
C PHE A 17 -1.34 2.07 -16.00
N ARG A 18 -2.00 2.26 -17.15
CA ARG A 18 -3.23 1.53 -17.49
C ARG A 18 -3.00 0.03 -17.63
N TYR A 19 -1.83 -0.38 -18.15
CA TYR A 19 -1.46 -1.79 -18.18
C TYR A 19 -1.27 -2.35 -16.76
N ALA A 20 -0.62 -1.59 -15.88
CA ALA A 20 -0.43 -1.97 -14.48
C ALA A 20 -1.76 -2.02 -13.69
N LEU A 21 -2.77 -1.21 -14.05
CA LEU A 21 -4.10 -1.29 -13.43
C LEU A 21 -4.75 -2.67 -13.59
N ALA A 22 -4.49 -3.39 -14.69
CA ALA A 22 -4.99 -4.76 -14.84
C ALA A 22 -4.45 -5.68 -13.72
N HIS A 23 -3.22 -5.46 -13.23
CA HIS A 23 -2.72 -6.18 -12.07
C HIS A 23 -3.52 -5.85 -10.80
N CYS A 24 -3.86 -4.57 -10.61
CA CYS A 24 -4.71 -4.14 -9.49
C CYS A 24 -6.11 -4.77 -9.55
N GLU A 25 -6.67 -5.00 -10.74
CA GLU A 25 -8.01 -5.58 -10.92
C GLU A 25 -8.05 -7.11 -10.77
N TYR A 26 -7.03 -7.81 -11.27
CA TYR A 26 -7.09 -9.27 -11.40
C TYR A 26 -6.21 -10.05 -10.43
N VAL A 27 -5.26 -9.39 -9.76
CA VAL A 27 -4.24 -10.07 -8.93
C VAL A 27 -4.19 -9.53 -7.49
N CYS A 28 -4.66 -8.31 -7.25
CA CYS A 28 -4.80 -7.77 -5.91
C CYS A 28 -5.90 -8.52 -5.13
N PRO A 29 -5.70 -8.87 -3.85
CA PRO A 29 -4.59 -8.50 -2.96
C PRO A 29 -3.43 -9.51 -2.89
N GLU A 30 -3.48 -10.64 -3.61
CA GLU A 30 -2.52 -11.74 -3.43
C GLU A 30 -1.06 -11.36 -3.73
N ARG A 31 -0.84 -10.52 -4.75
CA ARG A 31 0.51 -10.08 -5.16
C ARG A 31 0.76 -8.59 -5.01
N ARG A 32 -0.01 -7.91 -4.13
CA ARG A 32 0.16 -6.47 -3.92
C ARG A 32 1.55 -6.18 -3.34
N ASP A 33 2.17 -5.11 -3.84
CA ASP A 33 3.46 -4.61 -3.34
C ASP A 33 3.28 -3.18 -2.80
N PRO A 34 3.50 -2.93 -1.50
CA PRO A 34 3.30 -1.64 -0.87
C PRO A 34 4.04 -0.47 -1.54
N GLU A 35 5.30 -0.67 -1.95
CA GLU A 35 6.11 0.37 -2.59
C GLU A 35 5.52 0.75 -3.96
N THR A 36 5.12 -0.25 -4.74
CA THR A 36 4.44 -0.08 -6.03
C THR A 36 3.07 0.57 -5.87
N CYS A 37 2.28 0.19 -4.86
CA CYS A 37 0.97 0.79 -4.61
C CYS A 37 1.05 2.30 -4.35
N ILE A 38 2.09 2.76 -3.62
CA ILE A 38 2.34 4.19 -3.42
C ILE A 38 2.59 4.89 -4.76
N ILE A 39 3.39 4.29 -5.64
CA ILE A 39 3.67 4.84 -6.98
C ILE A 39 2.39 4.90 -7.81
N MET A 40 1.61 3.82 -7.81
CA MET A 40 0.32 3.74 -8.50
C MET A 40 -0.63 4.84 -8.03
N SER A 41 -0.70 5.14 -6.73
CA SER A 41 -1.56 6.22 -6.21
C SER A 41 -1.07 7.62 -6.62
N ILE A 42 0.24 7.84 -6.70
CA ILE A 42 0.77 9.11 -7.22
C ILE A 42 0.38 9.29 -8.69
N LEU A 43 0.50 8.22 -9.49
CA LEU A 43 0.13 8.23 -10.90
C LEU A 43 -1.40 8.35 -11.10
N SER A 44 -2.20 7.72 -10.24
CA SER A 44 -3.67 7.79 -10.26
C SER A 44 -4.14 9.25 -10.20
N LYS A 45 -3.57 10.02 -9.26
CA LYS A 45 -3.80 11.47 -9.12
C LYS A 45 -3.32 12.26 -10.34
N LYS A 46 -2.17 11.90 -10.90
CA LYS A 46 -1.58 12.59 -12.07
C LYS A 46 -2.42 12.42 -13.33
N PHE A 47 -2.97 11.23 -13.55
CA PHE A 47 -3.76 10.90 -14.75
C PHE A 47 -5.27 11.08 -14.56
N GLY A 48 -5.74 11.36 -13.34
CA GLY A 48 -7.17 11.50 -13.05
C GLY A 48 -7.92 10.16 -13.19
N ILE A 49 -7.25 9.04 -12.94
CA ILE A 49 -7.80 7.69 -13.03
C ILE A 49 -7.79 7.11 -11.62
N LYS A 50 -8.93 6.64 -11.12
CA LYS A 50 -9.01 6.03 -9.79
C LYS A 50 -8.44 4.62 -9.77
N LEU A 51 -7.79 4.25 -8.67
CA LEU A 51 -7.44 2.84 -8.41
C LEU A 51 -8.66 2.07 -7.89
N PRO A 52 -8.81 0.76 -8.18
CA PRO A 52 -9.91 -0.04 -7.65
C PRO A 52 -10.02 0.00 -6.12
N CYS A 53 -8.87 -0.04 -5.43
CA CYS A 53 -8.81 -0.05 -3.97
C CYS A 53 -9.12 1.31 -3.32
N GLU A 54 -9.23 2.41 -4.09
CA GLU A 54 -9.62 3.71 -3.54
C GLU A 54 -11.08 3.73 -3.06
N GLU A 55 -11.92 2.81 -3.54
CA GLU A 55 -13.30 2.68 -3.04
C GLU A 55 -13.33 2.10 -1.62
N ASP A 56 -12.44 1.15 -1.32
CA ASP A 56 -12.40 0.45 -0.05
C ASP A 56 -11.59 1.22 1.02
N TYR A 57 -10.38 1.67 0.66
CA TYR A 57 -9.47 2.31 1.60
C TYR A 57 -9.52 3.85 1.53
N GLY A 58 -10.06 4.43 0.47
CA GLY A 58 -9.94 5.85 0.18
C GLY A 58 -8.57 6.22 -0.39
N GLU A 59 -8.15 7.47 -0.18
CA GLU A 59 -6.85 7.92 -0.68
C GLU A 59 -5.69 7.15 -0.04
N PHE A 60 -4.70 6.79 -0.85
CA PHE A 60 -3.47 6.15 -0.40
C PHE A 60 -2.55 7.17 0.32
N LYS A 61 -2.93 7.58 1.53
CA LYS A 61 -2.23 8.52 2.40
C LYS A 61 -1.75 7.81 3.67
N ARG A 62 -0.70 8.33 4.33
CA ARG A 62 -0.18 7.74 5.58
C ARG A 62 -1.30 7.61 6.63
N GLU A 63 -2.08 8.68 6.77
CA GLU A 63 -3.18 8.78 7.75
C GLU A 63 -4.25 7.72 7.52
N THR A 64 -4.49 7.32 6.26
CA THR A 64 -5.43 6.25 5.91
C THR A 64 -5.02 4.92 6.52
N PHE A 65 -3.75 4.54 6.39
CA PHE A 65 -3.24 3.27 6.92
C PHE A 65 -3.08 3.31 8.43
N GLU A 66 -2.73 4.46 9.02
CA GLU A 66 -2.74 4.64 10.47
C GLU A 66 -4.16 4.49 11.04
N LYS A 67 -5.18 5.00 10.34
CA LYS A 67 -6.59 4.84 10.71
C LYS A 67 -7.02 3.37 10.60
N LEU A 68 -6.68 2.69 9.51
CA LEU A 68 -6.97 1.28 9.31
C LEU A 68 -6.38 0.41 10.43
N ILE A 69 -5.12 0.65 10.80
CA ILE A 69 -4.48 -0.01 11.94
C ILE A 69 -5.29 0.20 13.22
N LYS A 70 -5.65 1.45 13.54
CA LYS A 70 -6.44 1.77 14.74
C LYS A 70 -7.80 1.07 14.74
N GLU A 71 -8.47 0.99 13.59
CA GLU A 71 -9.76 0.31 13.47
C GLU A 71 -9.62 -1.20 13.75
N ILE A 72 -8.56 -1.83 13.26
CA ILE A 72 -8.26 -3.24 13.55
C ILE A 72 -7.93 -3.43 15.03
N GLU A 73 -7.07 -2.57 15.61
CA GLU A 73 -6.73 -2.61 17.04
C GLU A 73 -7.98 -2.50 17.93
N ILE A 74 -8.91 -1.59 17.59
CA ILE A 74 -10.19 -1.43 18.31
C ILE A 74 -11.05 -2.69 18.18
N ARG A 75 -11.19 -3.23 16.97
CA ARG A 75 -12.00 -4.44 16.70
C ARG A 75 -11.48 -5.66 17.47
N ARG A 76 -10.17 -5.75 17.64
CA ARG A 76 -9.48 -6.90 18.26
C ARG A 76 -9.15 -6.70 19.74
N GLY A 77 -9.21 -5.47 20.23
CA GLY A 77 -8.85 -5.10 21.61
C GLY A 77 -7.36 -5.31 21.92
N LYS A 78 -6.49 -5.29 20.91
CA LYS A 78 -5.05 -5.62 21.01
C LYS A 78 -4.23 -4.71 20.12
N LYS A 79 -2.92 -4.64 20.38
CA LYS A 79 -1.99 -3.91 19.50
C LYS A 79 -1.79 -4.64 18.18
N ILE A 80 -1.54 -3.90 17.10
CA ILE A 80 -1.54 -4.47 15.74
C ILE A 80 -0.50 -5.59 15.57
N ASP A 81 0.65 -5.49 16.23
CA ASP A 81 1.69 -6.51 16.21
C ASP A 81 1.27 -7.77 17.00
N GLU A 82 0.51 -7.62 18.08
CA GLU A 82 -0.09 -8.73 18.80
C GLU A 82 -1.17 -9.42 17.96
N VAL A 83 -2.01 -8.63 17.27
CA VAL A 83 -3.06 -9.13 16.36
C VAL A 83 -2.46 -9.99 15.25
N ILE A 84 -1.42 -9.50 14.58
CA ILE A 84 -0.75 -10.24 13.49
C ILE A 84 -0.20 -11.57 14.04
N ARG A 85 0.59 -11.55 15.11
CA ARG A 85 1.19 -12.76 15.70
C ARG A 85 0.14 -13.78 16.16
N GLU A 86 -0.96 -13.30 16.73
CA GLU A 86 -2.06 -14.16 17.17
C GLU A 86 -2.71 -14.88 15.99
N LEU A 87 -3.02 -14.15 14.92
CA LEU A 87 -3.70 -14.68 13.74
C LEU A 87 -2.79 -15.66 12.96
N GLU A 88 -1.49 -15.39 12.87
CA GLU A 88 -0.50 -16.31 12.31
C GLU A 88 -0.37 -17.59 13.13
N LYS A 89 -0.33 -17.48 14.47
CA LYS A 89 -0.13 -18.62 15.36
C LYS A 89 -1.36 -19.51 15.49
N ASN A 90 -2.54 -18.91 15.62
CA ASN A 90 -3.77 -19.62 15.92
C ASN A 90 -4.57 -20.00 14.66
N GLY A 91 -4.18 -19.46 13.50
CA GLY A 91 -4.91 -19.58 12.25
C GLY A 91 -6.19 -18.74 12.22
N TYR A 92 -6.78 -18.63 11.03
CA TYR A 92 -8.01 -17.88 10.81
C TYR A 92 -9.23 -18.74 11.17
N LYS A 93 -10.11 -18.22 12.04
CA LYS A 93 -11.37 -18.88 12.43
C LYS A 93 -12.59 -18.28 11.73
N SER A 94 -12.43 -17.11 11.13
CA SER A 94 -13.48 -16.41 10.39
C SER A 94 -12.90 -15.67 9.17
N LEU A 95 -13.78 -15.27 8.25
CA LEU A 95 -13.38 -14.38 7.15
C LEU A 95 -12.82 -13.05 7.66
N GLN A 96 -13.37 -12.52 8.76
CA GLN A 96 -12.87 -11.29 9.37
C GLN A 96 -11.43 -11.45 9.90
N ASP A 97 -11.05 -12.63 10.37
CA ASP A 97 -9.66 -12.93 10.77
C ASP A 97 -8.70 -12.83 9.59
N GLN A 98 -9.10 -13.38 8.45
CA GLN A 98 -8.30 -13.30 7.24
C GLN A 98 -8.20 -11.86 6.73
N ILE A 99 -9.31 -11.12 6.75
CA ILE A 99 -9.34 -9.70 6.34
C ILE A 99 -8.44 -8.86 7.26
N ASP A 100 -8.67 -8.93 8.57
CA ASP A 100 -7.90 -8.13 9.53
C ASP A 100 -6.40 -8.46 9.47
N HIS A 101 -6.04 -9.73 9.29
CA HIS A 101 -4.65 -10.14 9.12
C HIS A 101 -4.03 -9.53 7.86
N ASN A 102 -4.69 -9.70 6.71
CA ASN A 102 -4.17 -9.20 5.43
C ASN A 102 -4.02 -7.68 5.45
N ASP A 103 -5.02 -6.97 5.99
CA ASP A 103 -5.03 -5.52 6.09
C ASP A 103 -4.03 -4.99 7.11
N ALA A 104 -3.87 -5.66 8.25
CA ALA A 104 -2.87 -5.31 9.25
C ALA A 104 -1.45 -5.37 8.69
N ILE A 105 -1.09 -6.49 8.04
CA ILE A 105 0.24 -6.65 7.44
C ILE A 105 0.47 -5.57 6.39
N PHE A 106 -0.47 -5.42 5.46
CA PHE A 106 -0.31 -4.47 4.36
C PHE A 106 -0.22 -3.02 4.85
N ALA A 107 -1.05 -2.62 5.81
CA ALA A 107 -0.99 -1.27 6.37
C ALA A 107 0.37 -0.99 7.02
N VAL A 108 0.90 -1.95 7.79
CA VAL A 108 2.22 -1.82 8.42
C VAL A 108 3.32 -1.70 7.36
N GLU A 109 3.27 -2.52 6.30
CA GLU A 109 4.28 -2.46 5.25
C GLU A 109 4.19 -1.18 4.41
N VAL A 110 3.00 -0.66 4.14
CA VAL A 110 2.81 0.64 3.47
C VAL A 110 3.41 1.77 4.29
N LEU A 111 3.22 1.78 5.62
CA LEU A 111 3.83 2.80 6.48
C LEU A 111 5.36 2.73 6.46
N ARG A 112 5.93 1.51 6.49
CA ARG A 112 7.38 1.31 6.33
C ARG A 112 7.88 1.80 4.96
N ALA A 113 7.12 1.54 3.89
CA ALA A 113 7.45 2.01 2.56
C ALA A 113 7.44 3.55 2.49
N TYR A 114 6.50 4.22 3.15
CA TYR A 114 6.50 5.67 3.29
C TYR A 114 7.74 6.20 4.03
N ASP A 115 8.11 5.57 5.15
CA ASP A 115 9.28 5.96 5.93
C ASP A 115 10.57 5.83 5.10
N LYS A 116 10.72 4.72 4.37
CA LYS A 116 11.85 4.48 3.46
C LYS A 116 11.93 5.56 2.38
N ARG A 117 10.82 5.92 1.74
CA ARG A 117 10.79 6.98 0.71
C ARG A 117 11.18 8.35 1.26
N LYS A 118 10.76 8.67 2.48
CA LYS A 118 11.11 9.93 3.15
C LYS A 118 12.61 10.01 3.45
N LEU A 119 13.20 8.95 3.98
CA LEU A 119 14.65 8.90 4.24
C LEU A 119 15.47 9.11 2.95
N LEU A 120 15.05 8.46 1.84
CA LEU A 120 15.71 8.63 0.54
C LEU A 120 15.59 10.06 -0.02
N SER A 121 14.50 10.79 0.26
CA SER A 121 14.41 12.20 -0.13
C SER A 121 15.33 13.09 0.71
N GLU A 122 15.42 12.85 2.02
CA GLU A 122 16.24 13.66 2.92
C GLU A 122 17.76 13.43 2.73
N GLU A 123 18.17 12.25 2.29
CA GLU A 123 19.56 11.95 1.92
C GLU A 123 19.97 12.68 0.63
N LYS A 124 19.07 12.75 -0.37
CA LYS A 124 19.30 13.44 -1.64
C LYS A 124 19.35 14.97 -1.51
N GLU A 125 18.75 15.54 -0.47
CA GLU A 125 18.82 16.98 -0.20
C GLU A 125 20.12 17.39 0.53
N LYS A 126 20.89 16.42 1.04
CA LYS A 126 22.15 16.65 1.77
C LYS A 126 23.40 16.45 0.90
N GLU A 127 23.26 15.90 -0.30
CA GLU A 127 24.29 15.77 -1.34
C GLU A 127 24.28 16.98 -2.29
#